data_AF-A0A5S3YKQ7-F1
#
_entry.id   AF-A0A5S3YKQ7-F1
#
_cell.length_a   1.000
_cell.length_b   1.000
_cell.length_c   1.000
_cell.angle_alpha   90.00
_cell.angle_beta   90.00
_cell.angle_gamma   90.00
#
_symmetry.space_group_name_H-M   'P 1'
#
loop_
_entity.id
_entity.type
_entity.pdbx_description
1 polymer ?
#
loop_
_entity_poly.entity_id
_entity_poly.type
_entity_poly.pdbx_seq_one_letter_code
_entity_poly.pdbx_strand_id
1 'polypeptide(L)' 'DFTLGAVIAFAMFMNLLAAGIAGASIPLILKRMKIDPALAGSVVLTTVTDIVGIFAFLGTATWFLT' A
#
# COMPACT_ATOMS: atom_id res chain seq x y z
N ASP A 1 -16.32 1.95 -18.39
CA ASP A 1 -17.30 1.64 -17.33
C ASP A 1 -17.00 2.55 -16.13
N PHE A 2 -17.95 3.41 -15.75
CA PHE A 2 -17.72 4.42 -14.71
C PHE A 2 -17.47 3.78 -13.34
N THR A 3 -18.08 2.63 -13.06
CA THR A 3 -17.91 1.90 -11.80
C THR A 3 -16.50 1.34 -11.66
N LEU A 4 -15.97 0.73 -12.73
CA LEU A 4 -14.59 0.25 -12.76
C LEU A 4 -13.58 1.39 -12.61
N GLY A 5 -13.85 2.54 -13.25
CA GLY A 5 -13.01 3.74 -13.12
C GLY A 5 -12.96 4.26 -11.67
N ALA A 6 -14.10 4.27 -10.98
CA ALA A 6 -14.17 4.67 -9.56
C ALA A 6 -13.41 3.69 -8.64
N VAL A 7 -13.52 2.39 -8.89
CA VAL A 7 -12.79 1.34 -8.16
C VAL A 7 -11.28 1.52 -8.30
N ILE A 8 -10.78 1.72 -9.52
CA ILE A 8 -9.34 1.93 -9.78
C ILE A 8 -8.86 3.24 -9.12
N ALA A 9 -9.62 4.32 -9.25
CA ALA A 9 -9.26 5.61 -8.66
C ALA A 9 -9.13 5.52 -7.14
N PHE A 10 -10.09 4.87 -6.47
CA PHE A 10 -10.03 4.65 -5.03
C PHE A 10 -8.87 3.74 -4.63
N ALA A 11 -8.66 2.63 -5.34
CA ALA A 11 -7.57 1.71 -5.05
C ALA A 11 -6.19 2.39 -5.16
N MET A 12 -5.99 3.18 -6.22
CA MET A 12 -4.75 3.96 -6.41
C MET A 12 -4.56 5.01 -5.33
N PHE A 13 -5.63 5.71 -4.94
CA PHE A 13 -5.58 6.69 -3.85
C PHE A 13 -5.13 6.04 -2.53
N MET A 14 -5.72 4.90 -2.17
CA MET A 14 -5.35 4.14 -0.96
C MET A 14 -3.92 3.61 -1.04
N ASN A 15 -3.49 3.13 -2.21
CA ASN A 15 -2.14 2.62 -2.40
C ASN A 15 -1.07 3.73 -2.21
N LEU A 16 -1.32 4.92 -2.75
CA LEU A 16 -0.41 6.07 -2.60
C LEU A 16 -0.35 6.59 -1.16
N LEU A 17 -1.49 6.62 -0.46
CA LEU A 17 -1.54 6.96 0.97
C LEU A 17 -0.70 5.98 1.79
N ALA A 18 -0.90 4.68 1.58
CA ALA A 18 -0.13 3.65 2.28
C ALA A 18 1.35 3.73 1.93
N ALA A 19 1.72 3.94 0.66
CA ALA A 19 3.11 4.11 0.24
C ALA A 19 3.78 5.30 0.94
N GLY A 20 3.10 6.44 1.08
CA GLY A 20 3.63 7.62 1.78
C GLY A 20 3.82 7.37 3.28
N ILE A 21 2.82 6.78 3.94
CA ILE A 21 2.89 6.48 5.37
C ILE A 21 3.96 5.41 5.65
N ALA A 22 3.95 4.32 4.88
CA ALA A 22 4.92 3.23 5.00
C ALA A 22 6.33 3.71 4.68
N GLY A 23 6.51 4.52 3.62
CA GLY A 23 7.80 5.06 3.21
C GLY A 23 8.47 5.93 4.28
N ALA A 24 7.68 6.67 5.06
CA ALA A 24 8.19 7.47 6.18
C ALA A 24 8.35 6.65 7.48
N SER A 25 7.41 5.75 7.78
CA SER A 25 7.35 5.04 9.06
C SER A 25 8.26 3.80 9.12
N ILE A 26 8.37 3.02 8.03
CA ILE A 26 9.19 1.80 7.99
C ILE A 26 10.65 2.07 8.36
N PRO A 27 11.34 3.08 7.77
CA PRO A 27 12.74 3.34 8.13
C PRO A 27 12.90 3.75 9.60
N LEU A 28 11.94 4.49 10.15
CA LEU A 28 11.94 4.90 11.56
C LEU A 28 11.76 3.71 12.50
N ILE A 29 10.83 2.80 12.18
CA ILE A 29 10.56 1.59 12.97
C ILE A 29 11.76 0.64 12.92
N LEU A 30 12.32 0.39 11.73
CA LEU A 30 13.49 -0.47 11.56
C LEU A 30 14.69 0.05 12.35
N LYS A 31 14.94 1.36 12.30
CA LYS A 31 16.01 2.00 13.09
C LYS A 31 15.79 1.83 14.60
N ARG A 32 14.55 1.90 15.09
CA ARG A 32 14.21 1.65 16.51
C ARG A 32 14.45 0.20 16.91
N MET A 33 14.28 -0.74 15.99
CA MET A 33 14.54 -2.17 16.18
C MET A 33 16.01 -2.56 15.97
N LYS A 34 16.90 -1.60 15.71
CA LYS A 34 18.32 -1.81 15.36
C LYS A 34 18.52 -2.65 14.08
N ILE A 35 17.53 -2.66 13.18
CA ILE A 35 17.61 -3.28 11.85
C ILE A 35 18.04 -2.19 10.86
N ASP A 36 18.97 -2.52 9.97
CA ASP A 36 19.42 -1.59 8.92
C ASP A 36 18.28 -1.29 7.92
N PRO A 37 17.78 -0.05 7.86
CA PRO A 37 16.73 0.35 6.93
C PRO A 37 17.16 0.20 5.46
N ALA A 38 18.45 0.27 5.14
CA ALA A 38 18.94 0.17 3.77
C ALA A 38 18.79 -1.25 3.20
N LEU A 39 18.87 -2.27 4.07
CA LEU A 39 18.72 -3.68 3.68
C LEU A 39 17.26 -4.14 3.66
N ALA A 40 16.46 -3.73 4.64
CA ALA A 40 15.09 -4.22 4.81
C ALA A 40 14.01 -3.23 4.33
N GLY A 41 14.31 -1.94 4.26
CA GLY A 41 13.30 -0.90 4.04
C GLY A 41 12.61 -0.99 2.69
N SER A 42 13.33 -1.28 1.61
CA SER A 42 12.75 -1.38 0.27
C SER A 42 11.83 -2.59 0.12
N VAL A 43 12.28 -3.78 0.54
CA VAL A 43 11.49 -5.02 0.47
C VAL A 43 10.26 -4.91 1.37
N VAL A 44 10.41 -4.44 2.60
CA VAL A 44 9.26 -4.27 3.52
C VAL A 44 8.28 -3.24 2.94
N LEU A 45 8.77 -2.12 2.40
CA LEU A 45 7.92 -1.12 1.77
C LEU A 45 7.11 -1.70 0.61
N THR A 46 7.77 -2.40 -0.33
CA THR A 46 7.09 -2.98 -1.49
C THR A 46 6.06 -4.02 -1.06
N THR A 47 6.37 -4.86 -0.07
CA THR A 47 5.38 -5.84 0.43
C THR A 47 4.14 -5.18 1.04
N VAL A 48 4.32 -4.08 1.79
CA VAL A 48 3.19 -3.35 2.37
C VAL A 48 2.35 -2.72 1.27
N THR A 49 2.97 -2.08 0.27
CA THR A 49 2.25 -1.48 -0.84
C THR A 49 1.56 -2.53 -1.73
N ASP A 50 2.15 -3.70 -1.92
CA ASP A 50 1.55 -4.79 -2.69
C ASP A 50 0.29 -5.34 -1.99
N ILE A 51 0.37 -5.59 -0.67
CA ILE A 51 -0.77 -6.05 0.12
C ILE A 51 -1.88 -5.00 0.11
N VAL A 52 -1.56 -3.73 0.39
CA VAL A 52 -2.57 -2.67 0.43
C VAL A 52 -3.18 -2.42 -0.95
N GLY A 53 -2.37 -2.37 -2.00
CA GLY A 53 -2.84 -2.15 -3.36
C GLY A 53 -3.80 -3.23 -3.85
N ILE A 54 -3.43 -4.51 -3.64
CA ILE A 54 -4.29 -5.64 -4.00
C ILE A 54 -5.55 -5.66 -3.14
N PHE A 55 -5.44 -5.43 -1.83
CA PHE A 55 -6.60 -5.42 -0.93
C PHE A 55 -7.57 -4.29 -1.25
N ALA A 56 -7.05 -3.10 -1.52
CA ALA A 56 -7.88 -1.94 -1.89
C ALA A 56 -8.57 -2.16 -3.24
N PHE A 57 -7.88 -2.70 -4.24
CA PHE A 57 -8.47 -2.99 -5.54
C PHE A 57 -9.49 -4.12 -5.50
N LEU A 58 -9.11 -5.31 -5.02
CA LEU A 58 -9.99 -6.47 -4.99
C LEU A 58 -11.16 -6.27 -4.01
N GLY A 59 -10.90 -5.69 -2.83
CA GLY A 59 -11.94 -5.45 -1.83
C GLY A 59 -13.00 -4.46 -2.32
N THR A 60 -12.59 -3.38 -2.99
CA THR A 60 -13.56 -2.44 -3.58
C THR A 60 -14.22 -3.00 -4.83
N ALA A 61 -13.52 -3.75 -5.67
CA ALA A 61 -14.13 -4.44 -6.80
C ALA A 61 -15.23 -5.42 -6.34
N THR A 62 -14.99 -6.22 -5.31
CA THR A 62 -16.00 -7.15 -4.77
C THR A 62 -17.22 -6.43 -4.22
N TRP A 63 -17.07 -5.27 -3.59
CA TRP A 63 -18.22 -4.52 -3.07
C TRP A 63 -19.03 -3.85 -4.19
N PHE A 64 -18.35 -3.25 -5.17
CA PHE A 64 -19.00 -2.37 -6.17
C PHE A 64 -19.35 -3.03 -7.51
N LEU A 65 -18.73 -4.16 -7.85
CA LEU A 65 -18.91 -4.86 -9.13
C LEU A 65 -19.62 -6.22 -9.00
N THR A 66 -19.93 -6.66 -7.77
CA THR A 66 -20.80 -7.82 -7.52
C THR A 66 -22.25 -7.36 -7.46
#